data_AF-A0A932CD97-F1
#
_entry.id   AF-A0A932CD97-F1
#
_cell.length_a   1.000
_cell.length_b   1.000
_cell.length_c   1.000
_cell.angle_alpha   90.00
_cell.angle_beta   90.00
_cell.angle_gamma   90.00
#
_symmetry.space_group_name_H-M   'P 1'
#
loop_
_entity.id
_entity.type
_entity.pdbx_description
1 polymer ?
#
loop_
_entity_poly.entity_id
_entity_poly.type
_entity_poly.pdbx_seq_one_letter_code
_entity_poly.pdbx_strand_id
1 'polypeptide(L)'
;MAEQEALSSKVVFRGRAVTLRVDTVRMPDGRETTREIVEHAACIAVIPIDADGNVLLVSQFRHAVAKELLEIPAGGIEKGEDPEETVRRE
;
A
#
# COMPACT_ATOMS: atom_id res chain seq x y z
N MET A 1 -22.46 -4.39 -4.57
CA MET A 1 -21.86 -4.45 -3.23
C MET A 1 -22.54 -3.39 -2.40
N ALA A 2 -22.98 -3.70 -1.19
CA ALA A 2 -23.66 -2.71 -0.37
C ALA A 2 -22.62 -1.69 0.13
N GLU A 3 -22.78 -0.44 -0.27
CA GLU A 3 -21.82 0.63 -0.08
C GLU A 3 -21.96 1.16 1.36
N GLN A 4 -20.83 1.26 2.08
CA GLN A 4 -20.79 1.85 3.42
C GLN A 4 -20.64 3.37 3.29
N GLU A 5 -21.43 4.14 4.04
CA GLU A 5 -21.37 5.60 4.02
C GLU A 5 -20.37 6.09 5.08
N ALA A 6 -19.39 6.91 4.69
CA ALA A 6 -18.47 7.54 5.64
C ALA A 6 -19.15 8.74 6.32
N LEU A 7 -19.34 8.67 7.64
CA LEU A 7 -20.00 9.70 8.44
C LEU A 7 -19.02 10.74 8.99
N SER A 8 -17.86 10.27 9.43
CA SER A 8 -16.81 11.15 9.94
C SER A 8 -15.45 10.49 9.78
N SER A 9 -14.41 11.31 9.83
CA SER A 9 -13.05 10.83 9.71
C SER A 9 -12.10 11.62 10.59
N LYS A 10 -11.21 10.91 11.28
CA LYS A 10 -10.23 11.52 12.18
C LYS A 10 -8.86 10.90 11.99
N VAL A 11 -7.87 11.72 11.64
CA VAL A 11 -6.45 11.30 11.72
C VAL A 11 -6.06 11.19 13.18
N VAL A 12 -5.64 10.00 13.61
CA VAL A 12 -5.22 9.73 14.99
C VAL A 12 -3.70 9.61 15.12
N PHE A 13 -3.00 9.34 14.01
CA PHE A 13 -1.54 9.33 13.96
C PHE A 13 -1.05 9.75 12.57
N ARG A 14 0.00 10.58 12.53
CA ARG A 14 0.66 11.01 11.29
C ARG A 14 2.16 10.79 11.41
N GLY A 15 2.66 9.76 10.75
CA GLY A 15 4.07 9.43 10.70
C GLY A 15 4.73 9.90 9.41
N ARG A 16 6.01 9.52 9.24
CA ARG A 16 6.75 9.76 7.99
C ARG A 16 6.24 8.90 6.83
N ALA A 17 6.00 7.61 7.08
CA ALA A 17 5.66 6.63 6.04
C ALA A 17 4.16 6.35 5.91
N VAL A 18 3.40 6.50 7.01
CA VAL A 18 1.98 6.16 7.07
C VAL A 18 1.18 7.19 7.86
N THR A 19 -0.09 7.31 7.51
CA THR A 19 -1.11 8.04 8.29
C THR A 19 -2.18 7.05 8.74
N LEU A 20 -2.53 7.06 10.03
CA LEU A 20 -3.65 6.27 10.55
C LEU A 20 -4.86 7.17 10.77
N ARG A 21 -5.94 6.82 10.10
CA ARG A 21 -7.24 7.49 10.16
C ARG A 21 -8.29 6.53 10.68
N VAL A 22 -9.18 7.03 11.54
CA VAL A 22 -10.34 6.28 12.03
C VAL A 22 -11.59 6.91 11.44
N ASP A 23 -12.28 6.14 10.61
CA ASP A 23 -13.53 6.54 9.98
C ASP A 23 -14.71 5.94 10.74
N THR A 24 -15.73 6.75 11.04
CA THR A 24 -17.04 6.24 11.45
C THR A 24 -17.85 6.01 10.18
N VAL A 25 -18.35 4.79 10.00
CA VAL A 25 -19.14 4.39 8.82
C VAL A 25 -20.52 3.89 9.23
N ARG A 26 -21.52 4.17 8.39
CA ARG A 26 -22.85 3.57 8.46
C ARG A 26 -22.90 2.34 7.56
N MET A 27 -23.25 1.22 8.17
CA MET A 27 -23.46 -0.05 7.48
C MET A 27 -24.81 -0.02 6.74
N PRO A 28 -25.00 -0.90 5.73
CA PRO A 28 -26.27 -0.99 4.99
C PRO A 28 -27.50 -1.33 5.86
N ASP A 29 -27.28 -1.95 7.02
CA ASP A 29 -28.31 -2.26 8.01
C ASP A 29 -28.59 -1.10 9.00
N GLY A 30 -27.99 0.07 8.76
CA GLY A 30 -28.13 1.27 9.58
C GLY A 30 -27.21 1.32 10.81
N ARG A 31 -26.49 0.25 11.16
CA ARG A 31 -25.57 0.27 12.30
C ARG A 31 -24.36 1.14 12.00
N GLU A 32 -23.89 1.86 13.02
CA GLU A 32 -22.66 2.64 12.95
C GLU A 32 -21.49 1.87 13.57
N THR A 33 -20.32 1.94 12.93
CA THR A 33 -19.10 1.25 13.36
C THR A 33 -17.87 2.04 12.89
N THR A 34 -16.69 1.67 13.36
CA THR A 34 -15.43 2.33 12.99
C THR A 34 -14.59 1.49 12.03
N ARG A 35 -13.75 2.14 11.24
CA ARG A 35 -12.71 1.54 10.40
C ARG A 35 -11.38 2.23 10.69
N GLU A 36 -10.38 1.45 11.07
CA GLU A 36 -9.00 1.91 11.15
C GLU A 36 -8.34 1.73 9.79
N ILE A 37 -7.87 2.82 9.20
CA ILE A 37 -7.33 2.87 7.84
C ILE A 37 -5.89 3.37 7.92
N VAL A 38 -4.95 2.53 7.51
CA VAL A 38 -3.55 2.90 7.31
C VAL A 38 -3.38 3.36 5.87
N GLU A 39 -3.16 4.66 5.70
CA GLU A 39 -2.87 5.28 4.40
C GLU A 39 -1.35 5.30 4.19
N HIS A 40 -0.93 4.90 2.98
CA HIS A 40 0.46 4.95 2.53
C HIS A 40 0.53 5.52 1.10
N ALA A 41 1.71 5.99 0.69
CA ALA A 41 1.93 6.46 -0.67
C ALA A 41 1.70 5.34 -1.70
N ALA A 42 1.35 5.69 -2.94
CA ALA A 42 1.23 4.73 -4.02
C ALA A 42 2.58 4.05 -4.29
N CYS A 43 2.53 2.77 -4.68
CA CYS A 43 3.70 1.95 -4.97
C CYS A 43 3.45 1.11 -6.22
N ILE A 44 4.52 0.66 -6.85
CA ILE A 44 4.52 -0.35 -7.91
C ILE A 44 5.16 -1.65 -7.42
N ALA A 45 4.86 -2.73 -8.12
CA ALA A 45 5.59 -3.98 -8.03
C ALA A 45 5.74 -4.56 -9.44
N VAL A 46 6.91 -5.12 -9.74
CA VAL A 46 7.29 -5.55 -11.09
C VAL A 46 7.53 -7.05 -11.09
N ILE A 47 7.01 -7.76 -12.08
CA ILE A 47 7.42 -9.15 -12.37
C ILE A 47 8.29 -9.11 -13.62
N PRO A 48 9.61 -8.88 -13.48
CA PRO A 48 10.53 -8.92 -14.61
C PRO A 48 10.73 -10.37 -15.07
N ILE A 49 10.56 -10.60 -16.37
CA ILE A 49 10.76 -11.90 -17.01
C ILE A 49 11.91 -11.74 -18.01
N ASP A 50 12.94 -12.58 -17.89
CA ASP A 50 14.07 -12.58 -18.82
C ASP A 50 13.76 -13.36 -20.11
N ALA A 51 14.73 -13.43 -21.02
CA ALA A 51 14.56 -14.10 -22.32
C ALA A 51 14.34 -15.61 -22.22
N ASP A 52 14.75 -16.24 -21.11
CA ASP A 52 14.61 -17.66 -20.85
C ASP A 52 13.33 -17.98 -20.06
N GLY A 53 12.54 -16.96 -19.71
CA GLY A 53 11.29 -17.10 -18.96
C GLY A 53 11.47 -17.15 -17.45
N ASN A 54 12.65 -16.80 -16.92
CA ASN A 54 12.88 -16.73 -15.48
C ASN A 54 12.31 -15.43 -14.89
N VAL A 55 11.82 -15.50 -13.66
CA VAL A 55 11.41 -14.32 -12.89
C VAL A 55 12.58 -13.81 -12.07
N LEU A 56 12.94 -12.54 -12.22
CA LEU A 56 13.98 -11.93 -11.40
C LEU A 56 13.39 -11.49 -10.06
N LEU A 57 14.08 -11.87 -8.98
CA LEU A 57 13.70 -11.59 -7.60
C LEU A 57 14.86 -10.88 -6.90
N VAL A 58 14.54 -10.19 -5.81
CA VAL A 58 15.51 -9.53 -4.93
C VAL A 58 15.42 -10.12 -3.52
N SER A 59 16.56 -10.16 -2.83
CA SER A 59 16.64 -10.53 -1.43
C SER A 59 16.81 -9.27 -0.60
N GLN A 60 15.85 -8.95 0.26
CA GLN A 60 15.85 -7.71 1.03
C GLN A 60 15.47 -7.95 2.50
N PHE A 61 16.24 -7.36 3.41
CA PHE A 61 15.90 -7.38 4.83
C PHE A 61 14.73 -6.43 5.14
N ARG A 62 13.65 -6.96 5.70
CA ARG A 62 12.48 -6.20 6.17
C ARG A 62 12.47 -6.15 7.69
N HIS A 63 12.78 -4.99 8.26
CA HIS A 63 12.78 -4.79 9.71
C HIS A 63 11.41 -5.07 10.35
N ALA A 64 10.30 -4.76 9.66
CA ALA A 64 8.94 -4.99 10.16
C ALA A 64 8.63 -6.45 10.51
N VAL A 65 9.34 -7.40 9.89
CA VAL A 65 9.24 -8.85 10.18
C VAL A 65 10.57 -9.46 10.60
N ALA A 66 11.59 -8.63 10.83
CA ALA A 66 12.94 -9.00 11.24
C ALA A 66 13.58 -10.15 10.42
N LYS A 67 13.36 -10.15 9.10
CA LYS A 67 13.81 -11.24 8.23
C LYS A 67 14.24 -10.72 6.86
N GLU A 68 15.18 -11.43 6.24
CA GLU A 68 15.44 -11.33 4.81
C GLU A 68 14.37 -12.08 4.00
N LEU A 69 13.71 -11.37 3.11
CA LEU A 69 12.63 -11.89 2.27
C LEU A 69 13.10 -11.94 0.82
N LEU A 70 12.69 -13.01 0.13
CA LEU A 70 12.76 -13.08 -1.32
C LEU A 70 11.48 -12.43 -1.88
N GLU A 71 11.64 -11.34 -2.62
CA GLU A 71 10.54 -10.49 -3.09
C GLU A 71 10.69 -10.18 -4.58
N ILE A 72 9.60 -9.78 -5.21
CA ILE A 72 9.66 -9.10 -6.50
C ILE A 72 10.15 -7.65 -6.32
N PRO A 73 10.84 -7.05 -7.30
CA PRO A 73 11.16 -5.62 -7.25
C PRO A 73 9.90 -4.78 -7.06
N ALA A 74 9.97 -3.80 -6.18
CA ALA A 74 8.86 -2.92 -5.84
C ALA A 74 9.38 -1.63 -5.25
N GLY A 75 8.63 -0.54 -5.42
CA GLY A 75 9.05 0.79 -5.00
C GLY A 75 7.90 1.77 -4.86
N GLY A 76 8.14 2.85 -4.13
CA GLY A 76 7.19 3.95 -4.00
C GLY A 76 7.20 4.83 -5.24
N ILE A 77 6.02 5.30 -5.67
CA ILE A 77 5.90 6.29 -6.74
C ILE A 77 6.27 7.65 -6.16
N GLU A 78 7.30 8.29 -6.73
CA GLU A 78 7.73 9.61 -6.27
C GLU A 78 6.83 10.73 -6.81
N LYS A 79 6.94 11.91 -6.21
CA LYS A 79 6.11 13.05 -6.59
C LYS A 79 6.43 13.48 -8.02
N GLY A 80 5.45 13.31 -8.90
CA GLY A 80 5.56 13.72 -10.30
C GLY A 80 5.93 12.58 -11.25
N GLU A 81 6.21 11.38 -10.72
CA GLU A 81 6.37 10.18 -11.55
C GLU A 81 5.01 9.57 -11.89
N ASP A 82 4.93 9.00 -13.09
CA ASP A 82 3.89 8.02 -13.41
C ASP A 82 4.34 6.58 -13.03
N PRO A 83 3.41 5.61 -13.01
CA PRO A 83 3.76 4.23 -12.67
C PRO A 83 4.80 3.59 -13.58
N GLU A 84 4.84 3.91 -14.88
CA GLU A 84 5.79 3.32 -15.81
C GLU A 84 7.20 3.87 -15.60
N GLU A 85 7.33 5.16 -15.34
CA GLU A 85 8.60 5.79 -14.93
C GLU A 85 9.13 5.17 -13.64
N THR A 86 8.25 4.97 -12.65
CA THR A 86 8.59 4.32 -11.37
C THR A 86 9.12 2.90 -11.61
N VAL A 87 8.44 2.11 -12.46
CA VAL A 87 8.85 0.74 -12.82
C VAL A 87 10.24 0.70 -13.46
N ARG A 88 10.63 1.71 -14.24
CA ARG A 88 11.95 1.77 -14.90
C ARG A 88 13.08 2.19 -13.95
N ARG A 89 12.75 2.93 -12.89
CA ARG A 89 13.72 3.42 -11.90
C ARG A 89 14.11 2.35 -10.88
N GLU A 90 13.14 1.54 -10.45
CA GLU A 90 13.31 0.43 -9.50
C GLU A 90 13.94 -0.81 -10.16
#